data_AF-A0A327L5G9-F1
#
_entry.id   AF-A0A327L5G9-F1
#
_cell.length_a   1.000
_cell.length_b   1.000
_cell.length_c   1.000
_cell.angle_alpha   90.00
_cell.angle_beta   90.00
_cell.angle_gamma   90.00
#
_symmetry.space_group_name_H-M   'P 1'
#
loop_
_entity.id
_entity.type
_entity.pdbx_description
1 polymer ?
#
loop_
_entity_poly.entity_id
_entity_poly.type
_entity_poly.pdbx_seq_one_letter_code
_entity_poly.pdbx_strand_id
1 'polypeptide(L)'
;MSDQLRPALRRDAAIAVGAVIWHGGRPLAVFRVHGEDAAAPVILEELTTRCGLRGQLCLWSLDAVTKAMMRGASRQHRFLETTEGRT
;
A
#
# COMPACT_ATOMS: atom_id res chain seq x y z
N MET A 1 -33.84 -19.41 -20.13
CA MET A 1 -32.36 -19.37 -20.25
C MET A 1 -31.87 -18.48 -19.13
N SER A 2 -31.30 -19.08 -18.09
CA SER A 2 -30.92 -18.37 -16.87
C SER A 2 -29.67 -17.53 -17.12
N ASP A 3 -29.81 -16.21 -17.05
CA ASP A 3 -28.70 -15.26 -17.04
C ASP A 3 -27.89 -15.51 -15.76
N GLN A 4 -26.79 -16.26 -15.88
CA GLN A 4 -25.87 -16.49 -14.77
C GLN A 4 -25.20 -15.16 -14.46
N LEU A 5 -25.75 -14.45 -13.47
CA LEU A 5 -25.07 -13.36 -12.77
C LEU A 5 -23.69 -13.88 -12.34
N ARG A 6 -22.65 -13.48 -13.08
CA ARG A 6 -21.26 -13.74 -12.69
C ARG A 6 -21.12 -13.15 -11.28
N PRO A 7 -20.57 -13.88 -10.30
CA PRO A 7 -20.36 -13.32 -8.97
C PRO A 7 -19.53 -12.04 -9.15
N ALA A 8 -20.14 -10.89 -8.87
CA ALA A 8 -19.46 -9.61 -8.87
C ALA A 8 -18.30 -9.76 -7.90
N LEU A 9 -17.08 -9.77 -8.45
CA LEU A 9 -15.86 -9.99 -7.71
C LEU A 9 -15.78 -8.87 -6.67
N ARG A 10 -16.18 -9.15 -5.43
CA ARG A 10 -16.17 -8.18 -4.34
C ARG A 10 -14.71 -7.89 -4.02
N ARG A 11 -14.19 -6.79 -4.57
CA ARG A 11 -12.81 -6.35 -4.39
C ARG A 11 -12.71 -5.64 -3.05
N ASP A 12 -12.77 -6.42 -1.98
CA ASP A 12 -12.49 -5.92 -0.64
C ASP A 12 -10.98 -5.60 -0.54
N ALA A 13 -10.64 -4.34 -0.77
CA ALA A 13 -9.66 -3.58 0.00
C ALA A 13 -9.67 -2.12 -0.47
N ALA A 14 -10.60 -1.33 0.09
CA ALA A 14 -10.41 0.11 0.13
C ALA A 14 -9.18 0.37 1.02
N ILE A 15 -8.03 0.61 0.39
CA ILE A 15 -6.78 0.84 1.11
C ILE A 15 -6.93 2.08 1.99
N ALA A 16 -6.69 1.92 3.29
CA ALA A 16 -6.82 3.03 4.23
C ALA A 16 -5.80 4.13 3.92
N VAL A 17 -6.26 5.39 3.94
CA VAL A 17 -5.36 6.54 3.99
C VAL A 17 -4.49 6.43 5.25
N GLY A 18 -3.19 6.67 5.09
CA GLY A 18 -2.17 6.47 6.12
C GLY A 18 -1.54 5.07 6.12
N ALA A 19 -2.07 4.10 5.35
CA ALA A 19 -1.42 2.80 5.23
C ALA A 19 -0.01 2.94 4.64
N VAL A 20 0.97 2.27 5.25
CA VAL A 20 2.37 2.35 4.82
C VAL A 20 2.77 1.09 4.06
N ILE A 21 3.33 1.29 2.86
CA ILE A 21 3.93 0.24 2.04
C ILE A 21 5.43 0.45 1.93
N TRP A 22 6.19 -0.62 1.71
CA TRP A 22 7.62 -0.56 1.47
C TRP A 22 7.94 -0.86 0.01
N HIS A 23 8.60 0.07 -0.67
CA HIS A 23 9.02 -0.11 -2.06
C HIS A 23 10.46 0.36 -2.26
N GLY A 24 11.32 -0.50 -2.79
CA GLY A 24 12.74 -0.15 -3.03
C GLY A 24 13.50 0.26 -1.77
N GLY A 25 13.09 -0.21 -0.58
CA GLY A 25 13.66 0.20 0.71
C GLY A 25 13.13 1.53 1.26
N ARG A 26 12.18 2.16 0.57
CA ARG A 26 11.58 3.44 0.96
C ARG A 26 10.16 3.18 1.52
N PRO A 27 9.83 3.73 2.70
CA PRO A 27 8.47 3.70 3.22
C PRO A 27 7.60 4.75 2.49
N LEU A 28 6.47 4.31 1.95
CA LEU A 28 5.49 5.17 1.26
C LEU A 28 4.15 5.08 1.98
N ALA A 29 3.60 6.20 2.42
CA ALA A 29 2.28 6.29 3.03
C ALA A 29 1.21 6.62 1.99
N VAL A 30 0.04 5.99 2.10
CA VAL A 30 -1.12 6.31 1.26
C VAL A 30 -1.69 7.66 1.69
N PHE A 31 -1.58 8.65 0.82
CA PHE A 31 -2.11 9.99 1.07
C PHE A 31 -3.57 10.10 0.63
N ARG A 32 -3.91 9.52 -0.53
CA ARG A 32 -5.27 9.56 -1.08
C ARG A 32 -5.54 8.42 -2.05
N VAL A 33 -6.78 7.94 -2.09
CA VAL A 33 -7.28 6.97 -3.06
C VAL A 33 -8.49 7.59 -3.77
N HIS A 34 -8.56 7.45 -5.09
CA HIS A 34 -9.65 7.95 -5.92
C HIS A 34 -10.36 6.82 -6.64
N GLY A 35 -11.46 6.32 -6.06
CA GLY A 35 -12.23 5.21 -6.63
C GLY A 35 -11.85 3.85 -6.01
N GLU A 36 -12.51 2.80 -6.49
CA GLU A 36 -12.43 1.45 -5.93
C GLU A 36 -12.00 0.39 -6.96
N ASP A 37 -11.83 0.79 -8.22
CA ASP A 37 -11.41 -0.12 -9.26
C ASP A 37 -9.89 -0.34 -9.24
N ALA A 38 -9.42 -1.43 -9.87
CA ALA A 38 -7.99 -1.79 -9.88
C ALA A 38 -7.10 -0.69 -10.48
N ALA A 39 -7.66 0.13 -11.38
CA ALA A 39 -6.99 1.24 -12.03
C ALA A 39 -7.09 2.56 -11.25
N ALA A 40 -7.84 2.61 -10.14
CA ALA A 40 -8.05 3.80 -9.33
C ALA A 40 -6.71 4.44 -8.97
N PRO A 41 -6.55 5.76 -9.20
CA PRO A 41 -5.33 6.46 -8.83
C PRO A 41 -5.18 6.52 -7.31
N VAL A 42 -3.99 6.17 -6.85
CA VAL A 42 -3.55 6.26 -5.45
C VAL A 42 -2.36 7.18 -5.38
N ILE A 43 -2.48 8.22 -4.55
CA ILE A 43 -1.40 9.16 -4.25
C ILE A 43 -0.66 8.62 -3.02
N LEU A 44 0.63 8.41 -3.16
CA LEU A 44 1.53 7.99 -2.10
C LEU A 44 2.48 9.13 -1.75
N GLU A 45 2.79 9.31 -0.47
CA GLU A 45 3.85 10.19 0.01
C GLU A 45 5.00 9.35 0.58
N GLU A 46 6.22 9.60 0.15
CA GLU A 46 7.38 9.00 0.78
C GLU A 46 7.63 9.55 2.19
N LEU A 47 7.74 8.67 3.19
CA LEU A 47 8.10 9.08 4.53
C LEU A 47 9.61 9.28 4.63
N THR A 48 10.03 10.53 4.84
CA THR A 48 11.43 10.92 5.08
C THR A 48 11.66 11.24 6.54
N THR A 49 12.82 10.84 7.08
CA THR A 49 13.24 11.13 8.47
C THR A 49 13.88 12.51 8.61
N ARG A 50 14.10 13.23 7.50
CA ARG A 50 14.71 14.56 7.52
C ARG A 50 13.66 15.61 7.87
N CYS A 51 13.80 16.23 9.05
CA CYS A 51 12.95 17.34 9.48
C CYS A 51 12.86 18.44 8.41
N GLY A 52 11.63 18.84 8.06
CA GLY A 52 11.36 19.96 7.16
C GLY A 52 11.23 19.62 5.67
N LEU A 53 11.51 18.39 5.24
CA LEU A 53 11.24 17.93 3.88
C LEU A 53 9.88 17.22 3.83
N ARG A 54 8.95 17.71 3.01
CA ARG A 54 7.76 16.93 2.64
C ARG A 54 8.17 15.79 1.72
N GLY A 55 7.55 14.63 1.87
CA GLY A 55 7.86 13.46 1.06
C GLY A 55 7.63 13.70 -0.42
N GLN A 56 8.32 12.95 -1.29
CA GLN A 56 7.99 12.94 -2.70
C GLN A 56 6.60 12.30 -2.89
N LEU A 57 5.70 12.99 -3.60
CA LEU A 57 4.42 12.42 -4.00
C LEU A 57 4.60 11.56 -5.25
N CYS A 58 4.03 10.36 -5.23
CA CYS A 58 4.02 9.41 -6.34
C CYS A 58 2.58 9.01 -6.67
N LEU A 59 2.30 8.75 -7.96
CA LEU A 59 1.00 8.28 -8.42
C LEU A 59 1.07 6.81 -8.82
N TRP A 60 0.19 6.00 -8.23
CA TRP A 60 0.13 4.54 -8.42
C TRP A 60 -1.31 4.13 -8.75
N SER A 61 -1.50 2.91 -9.24
CA SER A 61 -2.84 2.30 -9.30
C SER A 61 -3.14 1.52 -8.02
N LEU A 62 -4.42 1.39 -7.67
CA LEU A 62 -4.87 0.61 -6.53
C LEU A 62 -4.34 -0.82 -6.56
N ASP A 63 -4.38 -1.48 -7.72
CA ASP A 63 -3.82 -2.83 -7.90
C ASP A 63 -2.31 -2.91 -7.64
N ALA A 64 -1.54 -1.89 -8.06
CA ALA A 64 -0.11 -1.84 -7.80
C ALA A 64 0.19 -1.71 -6.29
N VAL A 65 -0.59 -0.88 -5.58
CA VAL A 65 -0.46 -0.71 -4.13
C VAL A 65 -0.86 -2.00 -3.39
N THR A 66 -1.97 -2.62 -3.75
CA THR A 66 -2.38 -3.91 -3.16
C THR A 66 -1.32 -4.99 -3.38
N LYS A 67 -0.75 -5.09 -4.59
CA LYS A 67 0.36 -6.01 -4.88
C LYS A 67 1.63 -5.68 -4.09
N ALA A 68 1.91 -4.41 -3.82
CA ALA A 68 3.04 -4.01 -2.98
C ALA A 68 2.81 -4.37 -1.51
N MET A 69 1.59 -4.20 -0.99
CA MET A 69 1.21 -4.63 0.36
C MET A 69 1.38 -6.14 0.56
N MET A 70 0.89 -6.94 -0.39
CA MET A 70 1.05 -8.41 -0.35
C MET A 70 2.53 -8.84 -0.35
N ARG A 71 3.40 -8.14 -1.09
CA ARG A 71 4.85 -8.41 -1.10
C ARG A 71 5.56 -7.90 0.15
N GLY A 72 5.07 -6.80 0.73
CA GLY A 72 5.63 -6.15 1.92
C GLY A 72 5.37 -6.92 3.21
N ALA A 73 4.24 -7.64 3.31
CA ALA A 73 3.93 -8.50 4.47
C ALA A 73 5.04 -9.52 4.76
N SER A 74 5.73 -10.02 3.72
CA SER A 74 6.86 -10.95 3.87
C SER A 74 8.15 -10.29 4.39
N ARG A 75 8.30 -8.96 4.30
CA ARG A 75 9.47 -8.23 4.81
C ARG A 75 9.26 -7.62 6.20
N GLN A 76 8.02 -7.39 6.62
CA GLN A 76 7.71 -6.87 7.97
C GLN A 76 8.13 -7.84 9.08
N HIS A 77 8.08 -9.15 8.83
CA HIS A 77 8.57 -10.17 9.78
C HIS A 77 10.07 -10.09 10.06
N ARG A 78 10.91 -9.70 9.08
CA ARG A 78 12.37 -9.68 9.25
C ARG A 78 12.87 -8.47 10.06
N PHE A 79 12.12 -7.37 10.10
CA PHE A 79 12.56 -6.16 10.80
C PHE A 79 12.28 -6.22 12.31
N LEU A 80 11.20 -6.90 12.72
CA LEU A 80 10.83 -7.06 14.12
C LEU A 80 11.74 -8.04 14.88
N GLU A 81 12.32 -9.03 14.20
CA GLU A 81 13.26 -9.98 14.82
C GLU A 81 14.62 -9.35 15.17
N THR A 82 14.98 -8.21 14.56
CA THR A 82 16.29 -7.57 14.78
C THR A 82 16.34 -6.60 15.96
N THR A 83 15.22 -6.31 16.62
CA THR A 83 15.16 -5.36 17.74
C THR A 83 15.08 -6.00 19.13
N GLU A 84 14.89 -7.32 19.25
CA GLU A 84 14.76 -8.01 20.55
C GLU A 84 16.02 -8.80 20.97
N GLY A 85 17.20 -8.46 20.43
CA GLY A 85 18.41 -9.27 20.58
C GLY A 85 19.63 -8.60 21.20
N ARG A 86 19.49 -7.47 21.90
CA ARG A 86 20.60 -6.86 22.68
C ARG A 86 20.11 -6.23 23.97
N THR A 87 20.00 -7.07 25.00
CA THR A 87 20.24 -6.70 26.40
C THR A 87 21.45 -7.46 26.88
#